data_AF-A0A108F6Y7-F1
#
_entry.id   AF-A0A108F6Y7-F1
#
_cell.length_a   1.000
_cell.length_b   1.000
_cell.length_c   1.000
_cell.angle_alpha   90.00
_cell.angle_beta   90.00
_cell.angle_gamma   90.00
#
_symmetry.space_group_name_H-M   'P 1'
#
loop_
_entity.id
_entity.type
_entity.pdbx_description
1 polymer ?
#
loop_
_entity_poly.entity_id
_entity_poly.type
_entity_poly.pdbx_seq_one_letter_code
_entity_poly.pdbx_strand_id
1 'polypeptide(L)'
;MTELSTAPDHVDYEGFEIHVLPGLAPGSESRYTYTGYVCHPGVNPALPDHAVPFHADGEESFASVDEAVREAVHIGKTIIDGTHPDLSVLSLVTHGY
;
A
#
# COMPACT_ATOMS: atom_id res chain seq x y z
N MET A 1 -2.92 25.70 -18.08
CA MET A 1 -3.52 24.40 -18.40
C MET A 1 -3.85 23.74 -17.08
N THR A 2 -5.09 23.34 -16.92
CA THR A 2 -5.69 22.83 -15.68
C THR A 2 -5.29 21.38 -15.49
N GLU A 3 -4.58 21.03 -14.43
CA GLU A 3 -4.52 19.65 -13.96
C GLU A 3 -5.12 19.60 -12.56
N LEU A 4 -6.44 19.46 -12.54
CA LEU A 4 -7.19 18.93 -11.42
C LEU A 4 -6.85 17.43 -11.32
N SER A 5 -5.67 17.10 -10.81
CA SER A 5 -5.44 15.75 -10.31
C SER A 5 -5.86 15.78 -8.86
N THR A 6 -7.10 15.36 -8.58
CA THR A 6 -7.42 14.77 -7.28
C THR A 6 -6.43 13.62 -7.11
N ALA A 7 -5.30 13.90 -6.47
CA ALA A 7 -4.28 12.90 -6.23
C ALA A 7 -5.00 11.75 -5.50
N PRO A 8 -4.83 10.48 -5.92
CA PRO A 8 -5.21 9.39 -5.05
C PRO A 8 -4.51 9.63 -3.70
N ASP A 9 -5.14 9.29 -2.58
CA ASP A 9 -4.54 9.42 -1.24
C ASP A 9 -3.38 8.41 -1.13
N HIS A 10 -2.23 8.76 -1.70
CA HIS A 10 -1.01 7.95 -1.72
C HIS A 10 0.14 8.74 -1.13
N VAL A 11 1.13 8.02 -0.61
CA VAL A 11 2.31 8.59 0.03
C VAL A 11 3.53 8.31 -0.82
N ASP A 12 4.16 9.35 -1.33
CA ASP A 12 5.46 9.25 -2.00
C ASP A 12 6.58 8.98 -0.99
N TYR A 13 7.39 7.95 -1.25
CA TYR A 13 8.52 7.59 -0.41
C TYR A 13 9.63 6.93 -1.22
N GLU A 14 10.85 7.51 -1.18
CA GLU A 14 12.06 6.99 -1.82
C GLU A 14 11.93 6.58 -3.30
N GLY A 15 11.08 7.28 -4.06
CA GLY A 15 10.85 6.99 -5.49
C GLY A 15 9.81 5.91 -5.76
N PHE A 16 8.98 5.60 -4.76
CA PHE A 16 7.80 4.74 -4.84
C PHE A 16 6.56 5.47 -4.32
N GLU A 17 5.38 4.99 -4.71
CA GLU A 17 4.08 5.43 -4.20
C GLU A 17 3.49 4.32 -3.31
N ILE A 18 3.04 4.70 -2.10
CA ILE A 18 2.32 3.82 -1.18
C ILE A 18 0.83 4.15 -1.26
N HIS A 19 0.03 3.24 -1.82
CA HIS A 19 -1.41 3.35 -1.88
C HIS A 19 -2.05 2.54 -0.76
N VAL A 20 -2.99 3.15 -0.03
CA VAL A 20 -3.71 2.49 1.05
C VAL A 20 -5.20 2.53 0.79
N LEU A 21 -5.83 1.36 0.84
CA LEU A 21 -7.27 1.19 0.72
C LEU A 21 -7.82 0.68 2.06
N PRO A 22 -8.24 1.57 2.97
CA PRO A 22 -8.90 1.15 4.19
C PRO A 22 -10.29 0.57 3.89
N GLY A 23 -10.66 -0.48 4.61
CA GLY A 23 -11.93 -1.18 4.48
C GLY A 23 -12.47 -1.66 5.82
N LEU A 24 -13.71 -2.14 5.86
CA LEU A 24 -14.23 -2.85 7.03
C LEU A 24 -13.59 -4.23 7.11
N ALA A 25 -13.12 -4.60 8.30
CA ALA A 25 -12.53 -5.91 8.52
C ALA A 25 -13.60 -7.01 8.33
N PRO A 26 -13.29 -8.10 7.61
CA PRO A 26 -14.25 -9.16 7.37
C PRO A 26 -14.69 -9.78 8.70
N GLY A 27 -16.00 -9.83 8.94
CA GLY A 27 -16.57 -10.36 10.19
C GLY A 27 -16.63 -9.36 11.35
N SER A 28 -16.32 -8.07 11.12
CA SER A 28 -16.47 -7.01 12.12
C SER A 28 -17.14 -5.76 11.53
N GLU A 29 -18.19 -5.27 12.19
CA GLU A 29 -18.92 -4.05 11.77
C GLU A 29 -18.28 -2.76 12.31
N SER A 30 -17.38 -2.88 13.28
CA SER A 30 -16.76 -1.74 13.99
C SER A 30 -15.23 -1.70 13.89
N ARG A 31 -14.64 -2.65 13.15
CA ARG A 31 -13.19 -2.74 12.99
C ARG A 31 -12.83 -2.51 11.54
N TYR A 32 -11.73 -1.82 11.33
CA TYR A 32 -11.23 -1.47 10.01
C TYR A 32 -9.98 -2.26 9.71
N THR A 33 -9.79 -2.64 8.47
CA THR A 33 -8.54 -3.20 7.96
C THR A 33 -8.06 -2.33 6.80
N TYR A 34 -6.93 -2.66 6.19
CA TYR A 34 -6.44 -1.98 5.01
C TYR A 34 -5.90 -2.97 4.00
N THR A 35 -5.89 -2.58 2.74
CA THR A 35 -5.07 -3.23 1.72
C THR A 35 -4.08 -2.21 1.19
N GLY A 36 -2.80 -2.56 1.25
CA GLY A 36 -1.72 -1.69 0.83
C GLY A 36 -1.12 -2.13 -0.49
N TYR A 37 -0.64 -1.16 -1.28
CA TYR A 37 0.10 -1.42 -2.50
C TYR A 37 1.31 -0.48 -2.59
N VAL A 38 2.46 -1.03 -2.95
CA VAL A 38 3.64 -0.23 -3.29
C VAL A 38 3.91 -0.36 -4.78
N CYS A 39 4.00 0.76 -5.50
CA CYS A 39 4.32 0.79 -6.92
C CYS A 39 5.27 1.93 -7.27
N HIS A 40 5.78 1.93 -8.50
CA HIS A 40 6.56 3.05 -9.00
C HIS A 40 5.67 4.25 -9.35
N PRO A 41 6.20 5.48 -9.24
CA PRO A 41 5.46 6.70 -9.53
C PRO A 41 4.86 6.70 -10.92
N GLY A 42 3.54 6.91 -10.98
CA GLY A 42 2.77 6.97 -12.23
C GLY A 42 2.40 5.61 -12.82
N VAL A 43 2.65 4.52 -12.11
CA VAL A 43 2.22 3.18 -12.49
C VAL A 43 0.87 2.87 -11.85
N ASN A 44 -0.03 2.19 -12.58
CA ASN A 44 -1.34 1.88 -12.04
C ASN A 44 -1.25 0.73 -11.03
N PRO A 45 -1.58 0.94 -9.73
CA PRO A 45 -1.50 -0.09 -8.70
C PRO A 45 -2.49 -1.23 -8.91
N ALA A 46 -3.49 -1.06 -9.77
CA ALA A 46 -4.43 -2.12 -10.14
C ALA A 46 -3.84 -3.16 -11.12
N LEU A 47 -2.62 -2.96 -11.63
CA LEU A 47 -1.98 -3.91 -12.53
C LEU A 47 -1.18 -4.95 -11.73
N PRO A 48 -1.50 -6.25 -11.85
CA PRO A 48 -0.65 -7.30 -11.30
C PRO A 48 0.71 -7.23 -12.02
N ASP A 49 1.80 -7.54 -11.31
CA ASP A 49 3.22 -7.43 -11.75
C ASP A 49 3.86 -6.04 -11.61
N HIS A 50 3.06 -4.99 -11.40
CA HIS A 50 3.55 -3.61 -11.31
C HIS A 50 3.40 -2.96 -9.94
N ALA A 51 2.76 -3.66 -9.01
CA ALA A 51 2.62 -3.27 -7.62
C ALA A 51 2.87 -4.47 -6.72
N VAL A 52 3.48 -4.22 -5.55
CA VAL A 52 3.60 -5.19 -4.47
C VAL A 52 2.41 -4.97 -3.54
N PRO A 53 1.39 -5.86 -3.56
CA PRO A 53 0.34 -5.83 -2.56
C PRO A 53 0.93 -6.27 -1.22
N PHE A 54 0.48 -5.64 -0.15
CA PHE A 54 0.73 -6.07 1.21
C PHE A 54 -0.56 -6.02 2.01
N HIS A 55 -0.69 -6.93 2.97
CA HIS A 55 -1.88 -7.02 3.81
C HIS A 55 -3.19 -7.23 3.01
N ALA A 56 -3.14 -8.00 1.92
CA ALA A 56 -4.31 -8.27 1.08
C ALA A 56 -5.39 -9.09 1.79
N ASP A 57 -4.98 -9.90 2.76
CA ASP A 57 -5.84 -10.79 3.54
C ASP A 57 -6.63 -10.05 4.64
N GLY A 58 -6.25 -8.80 4.94
CA GLY A 58 -6.91 -7.99 5.96
C GLY A 58 -6.90 -8.62 7.36
N GLU A 59 -5.83 -9.36 7.67
CA GLU A 59 -5.69 -10.14 8.91
C GLU A 59 -5.59 -9.26 10.16
N GLU A 60 -5.07 -8.05 10.02
CA GLU A 60 -5.05 -7.05 11.09
C GLU A 60 -6.28 -6.16 11.03
N SER A 61 -6.77 -5.85 12.23
CA SER A 61 -7.93 -5.00 12.40
C SER A 61 -7.65 -3.90 13.40
N PHE A 62 -8.14 -2.71 13.08
CA PHE A 62 -7.87 -1.46 13.75
C PHE A 62 -9.17 -0.86 14.27
N ALA A 63 -9.06 -0.01 15.30
CA ALA A 63 -10.22 0.66 15.86
C ALA A 63 -10.76 1.79 14.95
N SER A 64 -9.95 2.27 14.01
CA SER A 64 -10.29 3.40 13.14
C SER A 64 -9.53 3.34 11.81
N VAL A 65 -10.12 3.95 10.78
CA VAL A 65 -9.50 4.08 9.44
C VAL A 65 -8.14 4.75 9.51
N ASP A 66 -8.00 5.83 10.28
CA ASP A 66 -6.74 6.56 10.41
C ASP A 66 -5.60 5.71 11.01
N GLU A 67 -5.92 4.84 11.96
CA GLU A 67 -4.95 3.91 12.54
C GLU A 67 -4.50 2.87 11.51
N ALA A 68 -5.46 2.31 10.75
CA ALA A 68 -5.17 1.39 9.66
C ALA A 68 -4.29 2.04 8.59
N VAL A 69 -4.57 3.29 8.21
CA VAL A 69 -3.76 4.02 7.22
C VAL A 69 -2.36 4.31 7.72
N ARG A 70 -2.21 4.75 8.98
CA ARG A 70 -0.90 5.01 9.58
C ARG A 70 -0.03 3.76 9.60
N GLU A 71 -0.60 2.63 9.99
CA GLU A 71 0.13 1.35 9.98
C GLU A 71 0.47 0.91 8.55
N ALA A 72 -0.47 1.01 7.62
CA ALA A 72 -0.22 0.67 6.21
C ALA A 72 0.93 1.48 5.61
N VAL A 73 0.99 2.78 5.87
CA VAL A 73 2.09 3.64 5.42
C VAL A 73 3.41 3.23 6.07
N HIS A 74 3.39 2.86 7.36
CA HIS A 74 4.59 2.39 8.05
C HIS A 74 5.11 1.09 7.43
N ILE A 75 4.25 0.11 7.21
CA ILE A 75 4.59 -1.14 6.54
C ILE A 75 5.10 -0.88 5.11
N GLY A 76 4.40 -0.06 4.32
CA GLY A 76 4.82 0.32 2.97
C GLY A 76 6.24 0.88 2.93
N LYS A 77 6.62 1.73 3.91
CA LYS A 77 7.99 2.24 4.03
C LYS A 77 9.01 1.16 4.30
N THR A 78 8.72 0.20 5.18
CA THR A 78 9.64 -0.93 5.46
C THR A 78 9.82 -1.85 4.25
N ILE A 79 8.79 -2.00 3.40
CA ILE A 79 8.88 -2.74 2.14
C ILE A 79 9.80 -2.01 1.16
N ILE A 80 9.69 -0.68 1.07
CA ILE A 80 10.54 0.16 0.22
C ILE A 80 12.00 0.14 0.71
N ASP A 81 12.20 0.29 2.02
CA ASP A 81 13.51 0.24 2.68
C ASP A 81 14.13 -1.18 2.64
N GLY A 82 13.33 -2.20 2.35
CA GLY A 82 13.77 -3.60 2.29
C GLY A 82 14.00 -4.23 3.66
N THR A 83 13.43 -3.65 4.71
CA THR A 83 13.48 -4.14 6.10
C THR A 83 12.25 -4.95 6.50
N HIS A 84 11.22 -4.99 5.66
CA HIS A 84 10.06 -5.83 5.90
C HIS A 84 10.44 -7.33 5.83
N PRO A 85 9.96 -8.17 6.77
CA PRO A 85 10.43 -9.55 6.92
C PRO A 85 10.09 -10.47 5.75
N ASP A 86 9.00 -10.18 5.03
CA ASP A 86 8.46 -11.07 3.98
C ASP A 86 8.41 -10.43 2.58
N LEU A 87 8.41 -9.10 2.50
CA LEU A 87 8.12 -8.34 1.29
C LEU A 87 9.21 -7.32 1.03
N SER A 88 9.48 -7.00 -0.23
CA SER A 88 10.40 -5.91 -0.60
C SER A 88 10.13 -5.45 -2.02
N VAL A 89 10.35 -4.16 -2.29
CA VAL A 89 10.34 -3.62 -3.66
C VAL A 89 11.44 -4.20 -4.55
N LEU A 90 12.47 -4.86 -3.97
CA LEU A 90 13.47 -5.59 -4.76
C LEU A 90 12.84 -6.71 -5.60
N SER A 91 11.71 -7.28 -5.18
CA SER A 91 10.99 -8.28 -5.97
C SER A 91 10.40 -7.69 -7.27
N LEU A 92 10.08 -6.40 -7.32
CA LEU A 92 9.69 -5.70 -8.57
C LEU A 92 10.91 -5.52 -9.49
N VAL A 93 12.09 -5.32 -8.92
CA VAL A 93 13.33 -5.07 -9.65
C VAL A 93 13.93 -6.36 -10.24
N THR A 94 13.67 -7.52 -9.62
CA THR A 94 14.28 -8.81 -10.02
C THR A 94 13.49 -9.61 -11.05
N HIS A 95 12.22 -9.30 -11.32
CA HIS A 95 11.42 -10.00 -12.35
C HIS A 95 11.61 -9.48 -13.79
N GLY A 96 12.61 -8.62 -14.02
CA GLY A 96 12.96 -8.10 -15.35
C GLY A 96 13.99 -8.94 -16.12
N TYR A 97 13.76 -10.25 -16.34
CA TYR A 97 14.58 -11.02 -17.29
C TYR A 97 13.83 -12.07 -18.10
#